data_AF-A0A5B8FVV1-F1
#
_entry.id   AF-A0A5B8FVV1-F1
#
_cell.length_a   1.000
_cell.length_b   1.000
_cell.length_c   1.000
_cell.angle_alpha   90.00
_cell.angle_beta   90.00
_cell.angle_gamma   90.00
#
_symmetry.space_group_name_H-M   'P 1'
#
loop_
_entity.id
_entity.type
_entity.pdbx_description
1 polymer ?
#
loop_
_entity_poly.entity_id
_entity_poly.type
_entity_poly.pdbx_seq_one_letter_code
_entity_poly.pdbx_strand_id
1 'polypeptide(L)' 'MSRPMILVDAEALAAIQSELAAIRRSLEAVQMSPRPEWIPVPEYAKGVGRSVTTVQRWVREGRIETRREGGVRMVKRR' A
#
# COMPACT_ATOMS: atom_id res chain seq x y z
N MET A 1 12.65 -35.41 -21.65
CA MET A 1 11.25 -34.98 -21.76
C MET A 1 11.20 -33.73 -22.62
N SER A 2 10.64 -33.80 -23.83
CA SER A 2 10.59 -32.67 -24.76
C SER A 2 9.57 -31.62 -24.31
N ARG A 3 9.98 -30.36 -24.28
CA ARG A 3 9.15 -29.22 -23.91
C ARG A 3 8.31 -28.82 -25.13
N PRO A 4 6.97 -28.72 -25.04
CA PRO A 4 6.16 -28.29 -26.17
C PRO A 4 6.56 -26.86 -26.57
N MET A 5 6.87 -26.69 -27.85
CA MET A 5 7.25 -25.40 -28.42
C MET A 5 5.97 -24.74 -28.94
N ILE A 6 5.57 -23.64 -28.32
CA ILE A 6 4.38 -22.87 -28.70
C ILE A 6 4.85 -21.77 -29.65
N LEU A 7 4.28 -21.72 -30.85
CA LEU A 7 4.49 -20.61 -31.78
C LEU A 7 3.71 -19.41 -31.24
N VAL A 8 4.42 -18.33 -30.91
CA VAL A 8 3.83 -17.08 -30.41
C VAL A 8 4.14 -15.99 -31.40
N ASP A 9 3.13 -15.18 -31.72
CA ASP A 9 3.30 -13.98 -32.52
C ASP A 9 4.22 -12.99 -31.78
N ALA A 10 5.32 -12.61 -32.42
CA ALA A 10 6.34 -11.77 -31.82
C ALA A 10 5.85 -10.34 -31.56
N GLU A 11 4.95 -9.83 -32.39
CA GLU A 11 4.40 -8.49 -32.27
C GLU A 11 3.39 -8.42 -31.12
N ALA A 12 2.53 -9.43 -30.99
CA ALA A 12 1.62 -9.56 -29.86
C ALA A 12 2.37 -9.67 -28.52
N LEU A 13 3.48 -10.42 -28.49
CA LEU A 13 4.30 -10.54 -27.28
C LEU A 13 4.99 -9.22 -26.93
N ALA A 14 5.50 -8.49 -27.92
CA ALA A 14 6.12 -7.18 -27.72
C ALA A 14 5.12 -6.15 -27.18
N ALA A 15 3.88 -6.16 -27.69
CA ALA A 15 2.81 -5.30 -27.19
C ALA A 15 2.51 -5.55 -25.71
N ILE A 16 2.34 -6.82 -25.31
CA ILE A 16 2.10 -7.21 -23.91
C ILE A 16 3.26 -6.80 -23.00
N GLN A 17 4.51 -6.99 -23.45
CA GLN A 17 5.69 -6.58 -22.68
C GLN A 17 5.75 -5.06 -22.46
N SER A 18 5.38 -4.28 -23.48
CA SER A 18 5.32 -2.82 -23.39
C SER A 18 4.28 -2.34 -22.38
N GLU A 19 3.08 -2.92 -22.40
CA GLU A 19 2.02 -2.62 -21.42
C GLU A 19 2.45 -2.99 -20.00
N LEU A 20 3.07 -4.16 -19.82
CA LEU A 20 3.56 -4.60 -18.52
C LEU A 20 4.63 -3.64 -17.98
N ALA A 21 5.53 -3.16 -18.84
CA ALA A 21 6.54 -2.16 -18.47
C ALA A 21 5.90 -0.82 -18.07
N ALA A 22 4.84 -0.39 -18.76
CA ALA A 22 4.12 0.85 -18.44
C ALA A 22 3.38 0.75 -17.09
N ILE A 23 2.71 -0.37 -16.82
CA ILE A 23 2.07 -0.65 -15.54
C ILE A 23 3.12 -0.65 -14.43
N ARG A 24 4.25 -1.33 -14.65
CA ARG A 24 5.33 -1.41 -13.66
C ARG A 24 5.90 -0.03 -13.32
N ARG A 25 6.19 0.80 -14.33
CA ARG A 25 6.64 2.19 -14.11
C ARG A 25 5.64 3.01 -13.30
N SER A 26 4.35 2.83 -13.57
CA SER A 26 3.28 3.52 -12.84
C SER A 26 3.22 3.09 -11.37
N LEU A 27 3.39 1.81 -11.09
CA LEU A 27 3.45 1.28 -9.72
C LEU A 27 4.70 1.77 -8.98
N GLU A 28 5.86 1.80 -9.65
CA GLU A 28 7.11 2.32 -9.07
C GLU A 28 7.02 3.82 -8.76
N ALA A 29 6.41 4.62 -9.64
CA ALA A 29 6.18 6.04 -9.42
C ALA A 29 5.28 6.31 -8.20
N VAL A 30 4.27 5.46 -7.95
CA VAL A 30 3.39 5.57 -6.77
C VAL A 30 4.10 5.12 -5.49
N GLN A 31 5.06 4.20 -5.57
CA GLN A 31 5.82 3.74 -4.40
C GLN A 31 6.95 4.70 -3.96
N MET A 32 7.30 5.72 -4.76
CA MET A 32 8.40 6.66 -4.44
C MET A 32 8.11 7.63 -3.28
N SER A 33 6.86 7.79 -2.84
CA SER A 33 6.58 8.53 -1.60
C SER A 33 6.47 7.54 -0.44
N PRO A 34 7.45 7.48 0.50
CA PRO A 34 7.30 6.65 1.68
C PRO A 34 6.01 7.08 2.40
N ARG A 35 5.10 6.13 2.53
CA ARG A 35 3.85 6.36 3.27
C ARG A 35 4.24 6.80 4.68
N PRO A 36 3.69 7.91 5.20
CA PRO A 36 4.04 8.38 6.53
C PRO A 36 3.79 7.25 7.54
N GLU A 37 4.83 6.91 8.29
CA GLU A 37 4.80 5.87 9.31
C GLU A 37 3.80 6.23 10.41
N TRP A 38 3.61 7.52 10.66
CA TRP A 38 2.70 8.06 11.65
C TRP A 38 1.58 8.80 10.94
N ILE A 39 0.34 8.36 11.18
CA ILE A 39 -0.85 8.98 10.58
C ILE A 39 -1.85 9.37 11.68
N PRO A 40 -2.67 10.41 11.47
CA PRO A 40 -3.71 10.78 12.43
C PRO A 40 -4.71 9.64 12.66
N VAL A 41 -5.28 9.56 13.86
CA VAL A 41 -6.30 8.54 14.22
C VAL A 41 -7.41 8.39 13.17
N PRO A 42 -7.99 9.47 12.59
CA PRO A 42 -9.02 9.34 11.56
C PRO A 42 -8.56 8.65 10.28
N GLU A 43 -7.32 8.89 9.86
CA GLU A 43 -6.75 8.26 8.66
C GLU A 43 -6.44 6.79 8.91
N TYR A 44 -5.89 6.47 10.10
CA TYR A 44 -5.68 5.09 10.51
C TYR A 44 -7.00 4.31 10.51
N ALA A 45 -8.06 4.90 11.08
CA ALA A 45 -9.40 4.31 11.14
C ALA A 45 -9.96 3.97 9.75
N LYS A 46 -9.80 4.89 8.78
CA LYS A 46 -10.16 4.64 7.37
C LYS A 46 -9.33 3.51 6.77
N GLY A 47 -8.02 3.49 7.01
CA GLY A 47 -7.11 2.47 6.48
C GLY A 47 -7.41 1.05 6.97
N VAL A 48 -7.89 0.89 8.21
CA VAL A 48 -8.23 -0.41 8.81
C VAL A 48 -9.72 -0.76 8.73
N GLY A 49 -10.56 0.11 8.15
CA GLY A 49 -12.00 -0.08 8.04
C GLY A 49 -12.73 -0.12 9.39
N ARG A 50 -12.29 0.67 10.38
CA ARG A 50 -12.90 0.74 11.72
C ARG A 50 -13.32 2.16 12.06
N SER A 51 -14.20 2.29 13.06
CA SER A 51 -14.57 3.60 13.59
C SER A 51 -13.42 4.24 14.38
N VAL A 52 -13.39 5.57 14.41
CA VAL A 52 -12.44 6.34 15.23
C VAL A 52 -12.50 5.92 16.70
N THR A 53 -13.69 5.67 17.23
CA THR A 53 -13.90 5.23 18.62
C THR A 53 -13.22 3.89 18.90
N THR A 54 -13.29 2.93 17.97
CA THR A 54 -12.59 1.64 18.08
C THR A 54 -11.08 1.82 18.10
N VAL A 55 -10.54 2.68 17.23
CA VAL A 55 -9.10 2.97 17.22
C VAL A 55 -8.68 3.66 18.52
N GLN A 56 -9.45 4.63 19.02
CA GLN A 56 -9.18 5.27 20.31
C GLN A 56 -9.21 4.28 21.48
N ARG A 57 -10.11 3.29 21.44
CA ARG A 57 -10.15 2.20 22.41
C ARG A 57 -8.86 1.38 22.36
N TRP A 58 -8.39 1.01 21.16
CA TRP A 58 -7.10 0.30 21.00
C TRP A 58 -5.90 1.09 21.52
N VAL A 59 -5.91 2.41 21.35
CA VAL A 59 -4.90 3.29 21.94
C VAL A 59 -4.94 3.25 23.47
N ARG A 60 -6.13 3.34 24.08
CA ARG A 60 -6.29 3.24 25.54
C ARG A 60 -5.87 1.87 26.08
N GLU A 61 -6.14 0.81 25.32
CA GLU A 61 -5.73 -0.56 25.62
C GLU A 61 -4.24 -0.83 25.34
N GLY A 62 -3.49 0.13 24.82
CA GLY A 62 -2.06 -0.01 24.52
C GLY A 62 -1.75 -0.96 23.34
N ARG A 63 -2.75 -1.31 22.52
CA ARG A 63 -2.59 -2.25 21.40
C ARG A 63 -1.88 -1.64 20.19
N ILE A 64 -1.76 -0.32 20.15
CA ILE A 64 -1.15 0.41 19.03
C ILE A 64 -0.25 1.52 19.56
N GLU A 65 0.93 1.65 18.95
CA GLU A 65 1.87 2.72 19.25
C GLU A 65 1.27 4.09 18.89
N THR A 66 1.37 5.03 19.83
CA THR A 66 0.90 6.40 19.62
C THR A 66 1.94 7.42 20.04
N ARG A 67 1.93 8.56 19.36
CA ARG A 67 2.67 9.75 19.74
C ARG A 67 1.80 11.00 19.61
N ARG A 68 2.23 12.11 20.22
CA ARG A 68 1.61 13.42 20.00
C ARG A 68 2.55 14.29 19.17
N GLU A 69 1.99 14.98 18.19
CA GLU A 69 2.72 15.89 17.30
C GLU A 69 1.81 17.09 17.05
N GLY A 70 2.24 18.30 17.44
CA GLY A 70 1.44 19.52 17.28
C GLY A 70 0.04 19.48 17.94
N GLY A 71 -0.14 18.70 19.02
CA GLY A 71 -1.44 18.50 19.68
C GLY A 71 -2.33 17.44 19.03
N VAL A 72 -1.96 16.91 17.87
CA VAL A 72 -2.65 15.80 17.19
C VAL A 72 -2.10 14.47 17.68
N ARG A 73 -3.00 13.51 17.90
CA ARG A 73 -2.62 12.13 18.24
C ARG A 73 -2.36 11.35 16.95
N MET A 74 -1.12 10.88 16.82
CA MET A 74 -0.65 10.10 15.70
C MET A 74 -0.58 8.62 16.10
N VAL A 75 -0.87 7.75 15.14
CA VAL A 75 -0.89 6.30 15.29
C VAL A 75 0.10 5.72 14.28
N LYS A 76 0.92 4.78 14.74
CA LYS A 76 1.87 4.09 13.85
C LYS A 76 1.13 3.17 12.89
N ARG A 77 1.43 3.31 11.61
CA ARG A 77 0.98 2.41 10.55
C ARG A 77 1.82 1.13 10.62
N ARG A 78 1.16 -0.02 10.76
CA ARG A 78 1.79 -1.35 10.82
C ARG A 78 2.17 -1.85 9.43
#